data_AF-A0A1A8TQV2-F1
#
_entry.id   AF-A0A1A8TQV2-F1
#
_cell.length_a   1.000
_cell.length_b   1.000
_cell.length_c   1.000
_cell.angle_alpha   90.00
_cell.angle_beta   90.00
_cell.angle_gamma   90.00
#
_symmetry.space_group_name_H-M   'P 1'
#
loop_
_entity.id
_entity.type
_entity.pdbx_description
1 polymer ?
#
loop_
_entity_poly.entity_id
_entity_poly.type
_entity_poly.pdbx_seq_one_letter_code
_entity_poly.pdbx_strand_id
1 'polypeptide(L)' 'MAIKKITAEQAKKLKSKTNWQEVDEITDEEIERAAKDDPDSALPTNEELDEFKPVKNKKEEK' A
#
# COMPACT_ATOMS: atom_id res chain seq x y z
N MET A 1 -10.80 17.06 -9.69
CA MET A 1 -11.41 15.91 -8.98
C MET A 1 -12.91 16.12 -8.86
N ALA A 2 -13.73 15.12 -9.17
CA ALA A 2 -15.19 15.17 -9.05
C ALA A 2 -15.65 14.24 -7.93
N ILE A 3 -16.34 14.77 -6.91
CA ILE A 3 -16.84 13.98 -5.78
C ILE A 3 -18.13 13.27 -6.20
N LYS A 4 -18.12 11.92 -6.25
CA LYS A 4 -19.31 11.10 -6.50
C LYS A 4 -19.94 10.64 -5.18
N LYS A 5 -21.26 10.81 -5.03
CA LYS A 5 -22.04 10.28 -3.90
C LYS A 5 -22.50 8.85 -4.22
N ILE A 6 -22.26 7.91 -3.31
CA ILE A 6 -22.72 6.51 -3.40
C ILE A 6 -23.45 6.11 -2.12
N THR A 7 -24.34 5.12 -2.19
CA THR A 7 -25.04 4.59 -1.01
C THR A 7 -24.19 3.58 -0.25
N ALA A 8 -24.50 3.34 1.03
CA ALA A 8 -23.80 2.34 1.85
C ALA A 8 -23.88 0.93 1.26
N GLU A 9 -25.02 0.57 0.63
CA GLU A 9 -25.19 -0.71 -0.04
C GLU A 9 -24.32 -0.84 -1.29
N GLN A 10 -24.18 0.24 -2.06
CA GLN A 10 -23.27 0.27 -3.21
C GLN A 10 -21.81 0.16 -2.77
N ALA A 11 -21.41 0.85 -1.70
CA ALA A 11 -20.06 0.75 -1.14
C ALA A 11 -19.73 -0.68 -0.68
N LYS A 12 -20.68 -1.38 -0.03
CA LYS A 12 -20.51 -2.78 0.36
C LYS A 12 -20.25 -3.70 -0.83
N LYS A 13 -20.93 -3.47 -1.96
CA LYS A 13 -20.71 -4.23 -3.20
C LYS A 13 -19.36 -3.97 -3.86
N LEU A 14 -18.70 -2.86 -3.54
CA LEU A 14 -17.35 -2.53 -4.03
C LEU A 14 -16.24 -3.15 -3.17
N LYS A 15 -16.57 -3.65 -1.98
CA LYS A 15 -15.62 -4.31 -1.10
C LYS A 15 -15.11 -5.62 -1.74
N SER A 16 -13.83 -5.92 -1.56
CA SER A 16 -13.21 -7.19 -1.95
C SER A 16 -13.22 -7.50 -3.45
N LYS A 17 -13.23 -6.47 -4.31
CA LYS A 17 -13.07 -6.62 -5.77
C LYS A 17 -11.62 -6.70 -6.23
N THR A 18 -10.66 -6.70 -5.32
CA THR A 18 -9.23 -6.80 -5.64
C THR A 18 -8.94 -8.13 -6.32
N ASN A 19 -8.29 -8.09 -7.48
CA ASN A 19 -7.77 -9.28 -8.13
C ASN A 19 -6.43 -9.66 -7.49
N TRP A 20 -6.44 -10.64 -6.59
CA TRP A 20 -5.22 -11.07 -5.88
C TRP A 20 -4.21 -11.77 -6.79
N GLN A 21 -4.66 -12.42 -7.86
CA GLN A 21 -3.75 -13.04 -8.82
C GLN A 21 -2.90 -11.98 -9.52
N GLU A 22 -3.51 -10.86 -9.94
CA GLU A 22 -2.76 -9.73 -10.50
C GLU A 22 -1.75 -9.19 -9.48
N VAL A 23 -2.14 -9.04 -8.21
CA VAL A 23 -1.24 -8.56 -7.16
C VAL A 23 -0.03 -9.47 -6.98
N ASP A 24 -0.23 -10.79 -7.02
CA ASP A 24 0.86 -11.77 -6.86
C ASP A 24 1.81 -11.82 -8.08
N GLU A 25 1.33 -11.42 -9.26
CA GLU A 25 2.11 -11.42 -10.51
C GLU A 25 2.91 -10.11 -10.72
N ILE A 26 2.60 -9.04 -9.98
CA ILE A 26 3.30 -7.75 -10.09
C ILE A 26 4.75 -7.89 -9.60
N THR A 27 5.68 -7.37 -10.40
CA THR A 27 7.11 -7.37 -10.06
C THR A 27 7.51 -6.18 -9.19
N ASP A 28 8.59 -6.31 -8.42
CA ASP A 28 9.12 -5.22 -7.59
C ASP A 28 9.46 -3.96 -8.42
N GLU A 29 9.98 -4.13 -9.64
CA GLU A 29 10.27 -3.01 -10.55
C GLU A 29 9.02 -2.24 -10.97
N GLU A 30 7.91 -2.96 -11.16
CA GLU A 30 6.62 -2.36 -11.47
C GLU A 30 6.01 -1.64 -10.25
N ILE A 31 6.19 -2.19 -9.05
CA ILE A 31 5.78 -1.55 -7.78
C ILE A 31 6.53 -0.23 -7.60
N GLU A 32 7.86 -0.26 -7.75
CA GLU A 32 8.67 0.96 -7.63
C GLU A 32 8.28 2.02 -8.64
N ARG A 33 8.00 1.63 -9.88
CA ARG A 33 7.60 2.56 -10.94
C ARG A 33 6.24 3.18 -10.61
N ALA A 34 5.26 2.36 -10.26
CA ALA A 34 3.94 2.84 -9.87
C ALA A 34 4.01 3.80 -8.68
N ALA A 35 4.87 3.51 -7.69
CA ALA A 35 5.07 4.38 -6.55
C ALA A 35 5.85 5.66 -6.87
N LYS A 36 6.73 5.67 -7.89
CA LYS A 36 7.44 6.89 -8.35
C LYS A 36 6.54 7.82 -9.16
N ASP A 37 5.59 7.25 -9.90
CA ASP A 37 4.66 8.00 -10.74
C ASP A 37 3.50 8.63 -9.96
N ASP A 38 3.23 8.16 -8.73
CA ASP A 38 2.18 8.68 -7.86
C ASP A 38 2.62 10.00 -7.18
N PRO A 39 1.95 11.15 -7.44
CA PRO A 39 2.30 12.44 -6.87
C PRO A 39 2.13 12.52 -5.35
N ASP A 40 1.32 11.65 -4.75
CA ASP A 40 1.10 11.59 -3.30
C ASP A 40 2.04 10.58 -2.60
N SER A 41 2.89 9.90 -3.36
CA SER A 41 3.81 8.90 -2.84
C SER A 41 5.08 9.55 -2.31
N ALA A 42 5.35 9.35 -1.02
CA ALA A 42 6.60 9.71 -0.37
C ALA A 42 7.52 8.49 -0.31
N LEU A 43 8.19 8.20 -1.43
CA LEU A 43 9.18 7.13 -1.48
C LEU A 43 10.42 7.50 -0.66
N PRO A 44 10.79 6.71 0.36
CA PRO A 44 11.97 6.99 1.15
C PRO A 44 13.23 6.79 0.32
N THR A 45 14.24 7.62 0.60
CA THR A 45 15.58 7.45 0.07
C THR A 45 16.31 6.30 0.78
N ASN A 46 17.42 5.83 0.19
CA ASN A 46 18.25 4.80 0.82
C ASN A 46 18.78 5.24 2.19
N GLU A 47 19.13 6.53 2.33
CA GLU A 47 19.62 7.10 3.59
C GLU A 47 18.52 7.05 4.67
N GLU A 48 17.28 7.41 4.30
CA GLU A 48 16.13 7.32 5.22
C GLU A 48 15.77 5.88 5.56
N LEU A 49 15.91 4.94 4.61
CA LEU A 49 15.68 3.51 4.85
C LEU A 49 16.65 2.93 5.87
N ASP A 50 17.92 3.34 5.85
CA ASP A 50 18.95 2.90 6.81
C ASP A 50 18.66 3.37 8.24
N GLU A 51 17.87 4.44 8.41
CA GLU A 51 17.44 4.92 9.73
C GLU A 51 16.32 4.08 10.34
N PHE A 52 15.60 3.26 9.55
CA PHE A 52 14.55 2.40 10.06
C PHE A 52 15.13 1.29 10.94
N LYS A 53 14.74 1.29 12.22
CA LYS A 53 15.14 0.25 13.18
C LYS A 53 14.07 -0.84 13.24
N PRO A 54 14.47 -2.13 13.28
CA PRO A 54 13.51 -3.21 13.46
C PRO A 54 12.80 -3.04 14.80
N VAL A 55 11.47 -3.20 14.78
CA VAL A 55 10.68 -3.17 16.01
C VAL A 55 11.06 -4.40 16.84
N LYS A 56 11.48 -4.19 18.09
CA LYS A 56 11.76 -5.29 19.01
C LYS A 56 10.47 -6.09 19.23
N ASN A 57 10.48 -7.37 18.89
CA ASN A 57 9.34 -8.25 19.09
C ASN A 57 8.95 -8.31 20.57
N LYS A 58 7.68 -8.05 20.90
CA LYS A 58 7.08 -8.24 22.24
C LYS A 58 6.95 -9.72 22.62
N LYS A 59 8.04 -10.48 22.64
CA LYS A 59 8.08 -11.87 23.14
C LYS A 59 8.91 -12.01 24.43
N GLU A 60 9.14 -10.92 25.15
CA GLU A 60 9.85 -10.91 26.44
C GLU A 60 9.01 -10.31 27.58
N GLU A 61 7.73 -10.65 27.66
CA GLU A 61 6.98 -10.55 28.93
C GLU A 61 6.53 -11.97 29.29
N LYS A 62 7.33 -12.61 30.15
CA LYS A 62 6.99 -13.83 30.89
C LYS A 62 6.54 -13.44 32.30
#